data_AF-A0A966XJI5-F1
#
_entry.id   AF-A0A966XJI5-F1
#
_cell.length_a   1.000
_cell.length_b   1.000
_cell.length_c   1.000
_cell.angle_alpha   90.00
_cell.angle_beta   90.00
_cell.angle_gamma   90.00
#
_symmetry.space_group_name_H-M   'P 1'
#
loop_
_entity.id
_entity.type
_entity.pdbx_description
1 polymer ?
#
loop_
_entity_poly.entity_id
_entity_poly.type
_entity_poly.pdbx_seq_one_letter_code
_entity_poly.pdbx_strand_id
1 'polypeptide(L)'
;MGVDWRCRQVALAPRSARVRNNPTRNTELQVTRKLTNLTLKVWRQAGPNEAGHFDTHVIESITDEASFLEMLDVLNERLIAKGEEAVVFDHDCREGICGTCSLMINGQAHGPQRATTTCQLHMRSF
;
A
#
# COMPACT_ATOMS: atom_id res chain seq x y z
N MET A 1 31.35 69.86 21.71
CA MET A 1 30.42 68.74 21.47
C MET A 1 29.71 69.03 20.16
N GLY A 2 29.91 68.18 19.15
CA GLY A 2 29.35 68.40 17.80
C GLY A 2 30.05 67.48 16.81
N VAL A 3 29.70 66.20 16.83
CA VAL A 3 30.20 65.23 15.85
C VAL A 3 29.37 65.37 14.58
N ASP A 4 30.06 65.59 13.46
CA ASP A 4 29.50 65.76 12.11
C ASP A 4 28.96 64.41 11.60
N TRP A 5 27.63 64.28 11.53
CA TRP A 5 26.94 63.07 11.06
C TRP A 5 26.65 63.15 9.55
N ARG A 6 27.68 63.27 8.71
CA ARG A 6 27.51 63.07 7.27
C ARG A 6 27.30 61.59 6.95
N CYS A 7 26.03 61.21 6.82
CA CYS A 7 25.58 59.92 6.33
C CYS A 7 26.09 59.73 4.89
N ARG A 8 27.03 58.80 4.69
CA ARG A 8 27.53 58.41 3.37
C ARG A 8 26.42 57.60 2.67
N GLN A 9 25.74 58.20 1.70
CA GLN A 9 24.73 57.52 0.88
C GLN A 9 25.40 56.39 0.08
N VAL A 10 25.10 55.14 0.44
CA VAL A 10 25.41 53.97 -0.40
C VAL A 10 24.23 53.77 -1.33
N ALA A 11 24.46 53.94 -2.63
CA ALA A 11 23.44 53.70 -3.65
C ALA A 11 22.99 52.24 -3.63
N LEU A 12 21.72 51.99 -3.32
CA LEU A 12 21.10 50.67 -3.43
C LEU A 12 20.79 50.39 -4.91
N ALA A 13 21.52 49.46 -5.52
CA ALA A 13 21.16 48.92 -6.82
C ALA A 13 19.83 48.13 -6.71
N PRO A 14 18.89 48.25 -7.67
CA PRO A 14 17.63 47.53 -7.61
C PRO A 14 17.87 46.03 -7.79
N ARG A 15 17.79 45.29 -6.69
CA ARG A 15 17.77 43.82 -6.76
C ARG A 15 16.40 43.40 -7.24
N SER A 16 16.27 43.06 -8.52
CA SER A 16 15.10 42.33 -9.01
C SER A 16 14.99 41.04 -8.20
N ALA A 17 13.93 40.87 -7.42
CA ALA A 17 13.61 39.61 -6.77
C ALA A 17 13.27 38.59 -7.85
N ARG A 18 14.27 37.81 -8.29
CA ARG A 18 14.01 36.59 -9.07
C ARG A 18 13.47 35.55 -8.10
N VAL A 19 12.16 35.37 -8.10
CA VAL A 19 11.53 34.17 -7.56
C VAL A 19 12.14 33.00 -8.33
N ARG A 20 12.96 32.19 -7.64
CA ARG A 20 13.36 30.90 -8.17
C ARG A 20 12.11 30.03 -8.16
N ASN A 21 11.51 29.81 -9.33
CA ASN A 21 10.59 28.69 -9.51
C ASN A 21 11.41 27.42 -9.31
N ASN A 22 11.36 26.90 -8.08
CA ASN A 22 11.71 25.51 -7.84
C ASN A 22 10.53 24.72 -8.41
N PRO A 23 10.67 23.96 -9.52
CA PRO A 23 9.63 23.02 -9.88
C PRO A 23 9.50 22.11 -8.67
N THR A 24 8.34 22.13 -8.02
CA THR A 24 8.04 21.19 -6.95
C THR A 24 8.32 19.81 -7.50
N ARG A 25 9.40 19.18 -7.01
CA ARG A 25 9.67 17.78 -7.25
C ARG A 25 8.53 17.03 -6.59
N ASN A 26 7.48 16.77 -7.37
CA ASN A 26 6.35 15.93 -6.94
C ASN A 26 6.79 14.48 -6.60
N THR A 27 8.08 14.17 -6.69
CA THR A 27 8.70 12.89 -6.37
C THR A 27 8.91 12.68 -4.86
N GLU A 28 8.68 13.68 -4.00
CA GLU A 28 8.96 13.57 -2.56
C GLU A 28 7.73 13.24 -1.68
N LEU A 29 6.56 12.93 -2.28
CA LEU A 29 5.33 12.65 -1.54
C LEU A 29 4.72 11.24 -1.76
N GLN A 30 5.39 10.33 -2.47
CA GLN A 30 4.89 8.96 -2.66
C GLN A 30 6.03 7.93 -2.50
N VAL A 31 6.47 7.71 -1.26
CA VAL A 31 7.33 6.56 -0.91
C VAL A 31 6.46 5.34 -0.68
N THR A 32 5.61 5.00 -1.65
CA THR A 32 4.79 3.78 -1.61
C THR A 32 5.40 2.80 -2.59
N ARG A 33 6.02 1.73 -2.09
CA ARG A 33 6.72 0.78 -2.95
C ARG A 33 5.68 -0.16 -3.56
N LYS A 34 5.65 -0.25 -4.89
CA LYS A 34 4.77 -1.20 -5.58
C LYS A 34 5.47 -2.55 -5.75
N LEU A 35 4.79 -3.60 -5.34
CA LEU A 35 5.11 -4.99 -5.67
C LEU A 35 4.40 -5.33 -6.99
N THR A 36 5.08 -6.02 -7.90
CA THR A 36 4.55 -6.34 -9.23
C THR A 36 4.65 -7.84 -9.53
N ASN A 37 3.75 -8.36 -10.36
CA ASN A 37 3.73 -9.75 -10.81
C ASN A 37 3.65 -10.77 -9.66
N LEU A 38 2.80 -10.51 -8.67
CA LEU A 38 2.57 -11.46 -7.60
C LEU A 38 1.72 -12.62 -8.11
N THR A 39 2.18 -13.83 -7.84
CA THR A 39 1.42 -15.05 -8.16
C THR A 39 0.77 -15.57 -6.89
N LEU A 40 -0.56 -15.58 -6.86
CA LEU A 40 -1.34 -16.10 -5.76
C LEU A 40 -1.91 -17.47 -6.13
N LYS A 41 -1.68 -18.46 -5.27
CA LYS A 41 -2.35 -19.76 -5.35
C LYS A 41 -3.42 -19.83 -4.27
N VAL A 42 -4.67 -19.96 -4.67
CA VAL A 42 -5.83 -19.93 -3.78
C VAL A 42 -6.51 -21.30 -3.79
N TRP A 43 -6.76 -21.85 -2.61
CA TRP A 43 -7.55 -23.08 -2.48
C TRP A 43 -9.02 -22.78 -2.76
N ARG A 44 -9.64 -23.53 -3.67
CA ARG A 44 -11.05 -23.43 -4.06
C ARG A 44 -11.74 -24.76 -3.87
N GLN A 45 -12.96 -24.71 -3.36
CA GLN A 45 -13.80 -25.88 -3.16
C GLN A 45 -15.27 -25.44 -3.24
N ALA A 46 -16.02 -25.97 -4.21
CA ALA A 46 -17.40 -25.55 -4.48
C ALA A 46 -18.41 -26.03 -3.42
N GLY A 47 -18.04 -27.02 -2.60
CA GLY A 47 -18.90 -27.54 -1.55
C GLY A 47 -18.23 -28.65 -0.73
N PRO A 48 -18.88 -29.13 0.35
CA PRO A 48 -18.27 -30.07 1.29
C PRO A 48 -17.96 -31.46 0.69
N ASN A 49 -18.64 -31.82 -0.40
CA ASN A 49 -18.49 -33.11 -1.08
C ASN A 49 -17.61 -33.02 -2.34
N GLU A 50 -17.21 -31.82 -2.74
CA GLU A 50 -16.40 -31.59 -3.94
C GLU A 50 -14.92 -31.64 -3.60
N ALA A 51 -14.10 -32.14 -4.53
CA ALA A 51 -12.66 -32.11 -4.37
C ALA A 51 -12.15 -30.66 -4.50
N GLY A 52 -11.38 -30.21 -3.51
CA GLY A 52 -10.73 -28.90 -3.60
C GLY A 52 -9.51 -28.92 -4.52
N HIS A 53 -9.15 -27.75 -5.02
CA HIS A 53 -8.04 -27.55 -5.93
C HIS A 53 -7.41 -26.16 -5.70
N PHE A 54 -6.26 -25.92 -6.34
CA PHE A 54 -5.62 -24.62 -6.32
C PHE A 54 -5.83 -23.89 -7.64
N ASP A 55 -6.44 -22.72 -7.56
CA ASP A 55 -6.45 -21.75 -8.65
C ASP A 55 -5.24 -20.84 -8.55
N THR A 56 -4.69 -20.44 -9.70
CA THR A 56 -3.54 -19.55 -9.78
C THR A 56 -3.94 -18.24 -10.44
N HIS A 57 -3.72 -17.14 -9.73
CA HIS A 57 -4.02 -15.79 -10.19
C HIS A 57 -2.77 -14.91 -10.17
N VAL A 58 -2.65 -14.06 -11.18
CA VAL A 58 -1.57 -13.05 -11.25
C VAL A 58 -2.14 -11.69 -10.89
N ILE A 59 -1.54 -11.06 -9.89
CA ILE A 59 -1.80 -9.68 -9.50
C ILE A 59 -0.67 -8.82 -10.07
N GLU A 60 -1.03 -7.93 -10.98
CA GLU A 60 -0.06 -7.13 -11.75
C GLU A 60 0.70 -6.17 -10.86
N SER A 61 0.00 -5.48 -9.95
CA SER A 61 0.61 -4.57 -9.00
C SER A 61 -0.22 -4.42 -7.74
N ILE A 62 0.46 -4.40 -6.59
CA ILE A 62 -0.10 -4.02 -5.29
C ILE A 62 0.90 -3.13 -4.55
N THR A 63 0.40 -2.24 -3.70
CA THR A 63 1.28 -1.49 -2.79
C THR A 63 1.77 -2.39 -1.65
N ASP A 64 3.01 -2.21 -1.20
CA ASP A 64 3.56 -2.91 -0.05
C ASP A 64 2.88 -2.53 1.28
N GLU A 65 2.26 -1.34 1.32
CA GLU A 65 1.37 -0.87 2.38
C GLU A 65 -0.03 -1.52 2.37
N ALA A 66 -0.41 -2.25 1.31
CA ALA A 66 -1.68 -2.95 1.32
C ALA A 66 -1.65 -4.05 2.37
N SER A 67 -2.76 -4.24 3.08
CA SER A 67 -3.00 -5.45 3.84
C SER A 67 -3.20 -6.65 2.90
N PHE A 68 -3.01 -7.85 3.44
CA PHE A 68 -3.24 -9.09 2.71
C PHE A 68 -4.71 -9.23 2.28
N LEU A 69 -5.66 -8.76 3.11
CA LEU A 69 -7.08 -8.77 2.75
C LEU A 69 -7.41 -7.77 1.65
N GLU A 70 -6.80 -6.58 1.63
CA GLU A 70 -6.97 -5.64 0.51
C GLU A 70 -6.40 -6.20 -0.80
N MET A 71 -5.31 -6.97 -0.75
CA MET A 71 -4.81 -7.70 -1.91
C MET A 71 -5.86 -8.71 -2.43
N LEU A 72 -6.56 -9.42 -1.53
CA LEU A 72 -7.65 -10.33 -1.91
C LEU A 72 -8.87 -9.57 -2.44
N ASP A 73 -9.20 -8.41 -1.89
CA ASP A 73 -10.28 -7.54 -2.37
C ASP A 73 -10.00 -7.11 -3.82
N VAL A 74 -8.76 -6.67 -4.13
CA VAL A 74 -8.33 -6.32 -5.51
C VAL A 74 -8.42 -7.51 -6.47
N LEU A 75 -8.06 -8.72 -6.01
CA LEU A 75 -8.24 -9.93 -6.81
C LEU A 75 -9.73 -10.18 -7.09
N ASN A 76 -10.57 -10.08 -6.06
CA ASN A 76 -12.01 -10.32 -6.18
C ASN A 76 -12.68 -9.33 -7.14
N GLU A 77 -12.32 -8.05 -7.11
CA GLU A 77 -12.78 -7.06 -8.09
C GLU A 77 -12.47 -7.49 -9.53
N ARG A 78 -11.27 -8.03 -9.77
CA ARG A 78 -10.85 -8.54 -11.09
C ARG A 78 -11.62 -9.79 -11.51
N LEU A 79 -11.86 -10.73 -10.59
CA LEU A 79 -12.64 -11.95 -10.87
C LEU A 79 -14.09 -11.59 -11.21
N ILE A 80 -14.71 -10.73 -10.42
CA ILE A 80 -16.08 -10.25 -10.63
C ILE A 80 -16.19 -9.54 -12.00
N ALA A 81 -15.22 -8.69 -12.35
CA ALA A 81 -15.20 -8.01 -13.64
C ALA A 81 -15.11 -8.97 -14.84
N LYS A 82 -14.56 -10.16 -14.65
CA LYS A 82 -14.49 -11.23 -15.68
C LYS A 82 -15.73 -12.15 -15.67
N GLY A 83 -16.66 -11.96 -14.74
CA GLY A 83 -17.78 -12.86 -14.52
C GLY A 83 -17.38 -14.18 -13.83
N GLU A 84 -16.21 -14.21 -13.18
CA GLU A 84 -15.71 -15.34 -12.40
C GLU A 84 -16.15 -15.21 -10.93
N GLU A 85 -16.19 -16.33 -10.22
CA GLU A 85 -16.58 -16.37 -8.81
C GLU A 85 -15.45 -15.81 -7.92
N ALA A 86 -15.80 -14.83 -7.07
CA ALA A 86 -14.89 -14.26 -6.08
C ALA A 86 -14.40 -15.32 -5.07
N VAL A 87 -13.20 -15.10 -4.55
CA VAL A 87 -12.64 -15.88 -3.43
C VAL A 87 -13.38 -15.48 -2.16
N VAL A 88 -14.06 -16.45 -1.55
CA VAL A 88 -14.78 -16.27 -0.28
C VAL A 88 -13.84 -16.49 0.89
N PHE A 89 -13.81 -15.54 1.82
CA PHE A 89 -13.08 -15.64 3.08
C PHE A 89 -13.79 -14.84 4.17
N ASP A 90 -13.76 -15.37 5.40
CA ASP A 90 -14.41 -14.73 6.54
C ASP A 90 -13.59 -13.53 7.03
N HIS A 91 -14.26 -12.40 7.28
CA HIS A 91 -13.67 -11.22 7.90
C HIS A 91 -14.76 -10.36 8.55
N ASP A 92 -14.39 -9.59 9.57
CA ASP A 92 -15.31 -8.68 10.30
C ASP A 92 -14.56 -7.41 10.76
N CYS A 93 -13.95 -7.42 11.95
CA CYS A 93 -13.43 -6.19 12.57
C CYS A 93 -12.26 -5.49 11.87
N ARG A 94 -11.48 -6.15 10.99
CA ARG A 94 -10.21 -5.66 10.38
C ARG A 94 -9.16 -5.02 11.33
N GLU A 95 -9.36 -5.07 12.65
CA GLU A 95 -8.48 -4.49 13.68
C GLU A 95 -7.69 -5.57 14.46
N GLY A 96 -7.88 -6.84 14.09
CA GLY A 96 -7.13 -7.96 14.67
C GLY A 96 -7.66 -8.50 16.00
N ILE A 97 -8.88 -8.18 16.39
CA ILE A 97 -9.45 -8.59 17.69
C ILE A 97 -10.49 -9.73 17.61
N CYS A 98 -11.22 -9.87 16.49
CA CYS A 98 -12.32 -10.85 16.39
C CYS A 98 -11.88 -12.30 16.11
N GLY A 99 -10.71 -12.50 15.50
CA GLY A 99 -10.22 -13.83 15.09
C GLY A 99 -10.83 -14.42 13.79
N THR A 100 -11.84 -13.78 13.21
CA THR A 100 -12.57 -14.27 12.02
C THR A 100 -11.69 -14.43 10.77
N CYS A 101 -10.71 -13.55 10.55
CA CYS A 101 -9.84 -13.54 9.36
C CYS A 101 -8.73 -14.62 9.35
N SER A 102 -9.00 -15.81 9.89
CA SER A 102 -8.00 -16.86 10.03
C SER A 102 -7.73 -17.56 8.69
N LEU A 103 -6.55 -17.32 8.09
CA LEU A 103 -6.09 -17.95 6.85
C LEU A 103 -4.77 -18.69 7.04
N MET A 104 -4.55 -19.75 6.24
CA MET A 104 -3.25 -20.41 6.08
C MET A 104 -2.52 -19.80 4.88
N ILE A 105 -1.42 -19.09 5.13
CA ILE A 105 -0.67 -18.38 4.09
C ILE A 105 0.74 -18.95 4.02
N ASN A 106 1.12 -19.50 2.87
CA ASN A 106 2.41 -20.19 2.68
C ASN A 106 2.69 -21.26 3.76
N GLY A 107 1.65 -21.98 4.18
CA GLY A 107 1.73 -23.04 5.21
C GLY A 107 1.79 -22.52 6.65
N GLN A 108 1.71 -21.21 6.89
CA GLN A 108 1.73 -20.61 8.22
C GLN A 108 0.38 -19.94 8.53
N ALA A 109 -0.18 -20.23 9.71
CA ALA A 109 -1.37 -19.55 10.18
C ALA A 109 -1.10 -18.04 10.31
N HIS A 110 -1.94 -17.22 9.68
CA HIS A 110 -1.82 -15.76 9.63
C HIS A 110 -0.58 -15.22 8.90
N GLY A 111 0.18 -16.08 8.21
CA GLY A 111 1.34 -15.69 7.42
C GLY A 111 2.66 -15.56 8.21
N PRO A 112 3.70 -14.94 7.60
CA PRO A 112 5.07 -15.01 8.09
C PRO A 112 5.35 -14.09 9.29
N GLN A 113 4.50 -13.10 9.55
CA GLN A 113 4.73 -12.12 10.60
C GLN A 113 4.18 -12.62 11.93
N ARG A 114 5.07 -12.76 12.91
CA ARG A 114 4.69 -13.21 14.26
C ARG A 114 3.78 -12.20 14.97
N ALA A 115 2.88 -12.72 15.80
CA ALA A 115 1.96 -11.92 16.63
C ALA A 115 1.13 -10.91 15.80
N THR A 116 0.77 -11.28 14.57
CA THR A 116 0.00 -10.47 13.63
C THR A 116 -1.16 -11.32 13.11
N THR A 117 -2.35 -10.74 13.03
CA THR A 117 -3.51 -11.39 12.39
C THR A 117 -3.49 -11.14 10.89
N THR A 118 -4.13 -11.99 10.10
CA THR A 118 -4.19 -11.82 8.64
C THR A 118 -4.67 -10.44 8.19
N CYS A 119 -5.68 -9.87 8.87
CA CYS A 119 -6.20 -8.54 8.52
C CYS A 119 -5.22 -7.39 8.79
N GLN A 120 -4.20 -7.63 9.62
CA GLN A 120 -3.12 -6.68 9.93
C GLN A 120 -1.80 -7.05 9.23
N LEU A 121 -1.77 -8.16 8.49
CA LEU A 121 -0.61 -8.59 7.73
C LEU A 121 -0.50 -7.71 6.48
N HIS A 122 0.65 -7.06 6.30
CA HIS A 122 0.90 -6.20 5.15
C HIS A 122 1.71 -6.92 4.08
N MET A 123 1.56 -6.48 2.82
CA MET A 123 2.25 -7.09 1.69
C MET A 123 3.77 -6.91 1.73
N ARG A 124 4.29 -5.89 2.42
CA ARG A 124 5.73 -5.74 2.74
C ARG A 124 6.36 -6.91 3.50
N SER A 125 5.55 -7.77 4.11
CA SER A 125 6.02 -8.92 4.89
C SER A 125 6.39 -10.13 4.01
N PHE A 126 6.26 -9.99 2.67
CA PHE A 126 6.60 -10.99 1.66
C PHE A 126 7.73 -10.54 0.73
#